data_AF-A0A7W2A4D5-F1
#
_entry.id   AF-A0A7W2A4D5-F1
#
_cell.length_a   1.000
_cell.length_b   1.000
_cell.length_c   1.000
_cell.angle_alpha   90.00
_cell.angle_beta   90.00
_cell.angle_gamma   90.00
#
_symmetry.space_group_name_H-M   'P 1'
#
loop_
_entity.id
_entity.type
_entity.pdbx_description
1 polymer ?
#
loop_
_entity_poly.entity_id
_entity_poly.type
_entity_poly.pdbx_seq_one_letter_code
_entity_poly.pdbx_strand_id
1 'polypeptide(L)'
;MTRRTLALIALPLFCLLGAALLALFLALRPPPPEMPPLLRNLPADETAASAEFQRRLRERFPDHSLADDLLAELNAQGFETWPEAGLAHFAWHARPCTESWQVLWSAETGRLISLLGRRAQVCQ
;
A
#
# COMPACT_ATOMS: atom_id res chain seq x y z
N MET A 1 0.88 -30.98 48.43
CA MET A 1 0.33 -29.79 47.73
C MET A 1 -0.50 -30.27 46.55
N THR A 2 -1.81 -30.09 46.65
CA THR A 2 -2.84 -30.66 45.77
C THR A 2 -2.85 -29.97 44.41
N ARG A 3 -2.94 -30.74 43.31
CA ARG A 3 -3.01 -30.28 41.89
C ARG A 3 -3.89 -29.05 41.63
N ARG A 4 -4.88 -28.78 42.49
CA ARG A 4 -5.79 -27.63 42.43
C ARG A 4 -5.10 -26.27 42.70
N THR A 5 -4.13 -26.17 43.60
CA THR A 5 -3.44 -24.89 43.88
C THR A 5 -2.43 -24.50 42.80
N LEU A 6 -1.80 -25.47 42.13
CA LEU A 6 -0.96 -25.22 40.95
C LEU A 6 -1.78 -24.70 39.76
N ALA A 7 -2.98 -25.25 39.54
CA ALA A 7 -3.88 -24.80 38.48
C ALA A 7 -4.40 -23.36 38.70
N LEU A 8 -4.66 -22.97 39.96
CA LEU A 8 -5.16 -21.63 40.31
C LEU A 8 -4.13 -20.51 40.10
N ILE A 9 -2.83 -20.83 40.08
CA ILE A 9 -1.75 -19.86 39.85
C ILE A 9 -1.26 -19.89 38.39
N ALA A 10 -1.25 -21.07 37.76
CA ALA A 10 -0.80 -21.21 36.38
C ALA A 10 -1.73 -20.53 35.37
N LEU A 11 -3.04 -20.56 35.60
CA LEU A 11 -4.05 -19.98 34.70
C LEU A 11 -3.94 -18.44 34.58
N PRO A 12 -3.89 -17.63 35.66
CA PRO A 12 -3.75 -16.19 35.55
C PRO A 12 -2.39 -15.78 34.95
N LEU A 13 -1.32 -16.51 35.25
CA LEU A 13 0.01 -16.26 34.67
C LEU A 13 -0.01 -16.49 33.14
N PHE A 14 -0.69 -17.54 32.68
CA PHE A 14 -0.88 -17.83 31.27
C PHE A 14 -1.72 -16.77 30.56
N CYS A 15 -2.80 -16.28 31.19
CA CYS A 15 -3.60 -15.18 30.66
C CYS A 15 -2.81 -13.87 30.55
N LEU A 16 -2.00 -13.55 31.56
CA LEU A 16 -1.14 -12.35 31.55
C LEU A 16 -0.08 -12.44 30.45
N LEU A 17 0.54 -13.61 30.28
CA LEU A 17 1.50 -13.84 29.20
C LEU A 17 0.84 -13.73 27.83
N GLY A 18 -0.35 -14.32 27.66
CA GLY A 18 -1.14 -14.21 26.44
C GLY A 18 -1.53 -12.77 26.10
N ALA A 19 -1.97 -12.00 27.10
CA ALA A 19 -2.29 -10.58 26.92
C ALA A 19 -1.05 -9.74 26.57
N ALA A 20 0.10 -10.00 27.20
CA ALA A 20 1.35 -9.33 26.89
C ALA A 20 1.84 -9.63 25.46
N LEU A 21 1.75 -10.89 25.03
CA LEU A 21 2.09 -11.29 23.66
C LEU A 21 1.14 -10.67 22.63
N LEU A 22 -0.17 -10.62 22.92
CA LEU A 22 -1.15 -9.98 22.05
C LEU A 22 -0.92 -8.46 21.97
N ALA A 23 -0.66 -7.80 23.09
CA ALA A 23 -0.35 -6.37 23.12
C ALA A 23 0.93 -6.07 22.33
N LEU A 24 1.97 -6.89 22.48
CA LEU A 24 3.20 -6.77 21.71
C LEU A 24 2.94 -6.99 20.21
N PHE A 25 2.16 -8.01 19.85
CA PHE A 25 1.78 -8.27 18.46
C PHE A 25 1.00 -7.10 17.84
N LEU A 26 0.07 -6.49 18.58
CA LEU A 26 -0.67 -5.32 18.13
C LEU A 26 0.22 -4.07 18.05
N ALA A 27 1.16 -3.89 18.97
CA ALA A 27 2.10 -2.77 18.96
C ALA A 27 3.14 -2.87 17.83
N LEU A 28 3.53 -4.08 17.43
CA LEU A 28 4.42 -4.32 16.30
C LEU A 28 3.70 -4.31 14.95
N ARG A 29 2.37 -4.21 14.94
CA ARG A 29 1.59 -4.17 13.70
C ARG A 29 1.85 -2.83 13.00
N PRO A 30 2.28 -2.83 11.72
CA PRO A 30 2.44 -1.58 10.99
C PRO A 30 1.10 -0.82 10.95
N PRO A 31 1.13 0.53 10.96
CA PRO A 31 -0.07 1.31 10.80
C PRO A 31 -0.79 0.92 9.50
N PRO A 32 -2.12 1.01 9.45
CA PRO A 32 -2.84 0.77 8.21
C PRO A 32 -2.27 1.69 7.12
N PRO A 33 -2.10 1.19 5.88
CA PRO A 33 -1.62 2.02 4.79
C PRO A 33 -2.54 3.23 4.65
N GLU A 34 -1.98 4.43 4.70
CA GLU A 34 -2.73 5.64 4.40
C GLU A 34 -2.92 5.77 2.89
N MET A 35 -4.03 6.38 2.48
CA MET A 35 -4.27 6.60 1.06
C MET A 35 -3.21 7.56 0.48
N PRO A 36 -2.48 7.15 -0.57
CA PRO A 36 -1.41 7.95 -1.14
C PRO A 36 -1.86 9.34 -1.58
N PRO A 37 -1.03 10.39 -1.41
CA PRO A 37 -1.28 11.72 -1.97
C PRO A 37 -1.74 11.71 -3.43
N LEU A 38 -1.12 10.88 -4.28
CA LEU A 38 -1.50 10.77 -5.69
C LEU A 38 -2.94 10.28 -5.88
N LEU A 39 -3.47 9.49 -4.94
CA LEU A 39 -4.76 8.81 -5.01
C LEU A 39 -5.88 9.50 -4.21
N ARG A 40 -5.55 10.49 -3.37
CA ARG A 40 -6.55 11.20 -2.56
C ARG A 40 -7.49 12.06 -3.40
N ASN A 41 -8.77 12.07 -3.04
CA ASN A 41 -9.80 12.92 -3.67
C ASN A 41 -9.88 12.76 -5.20
N LEU A 42 -9.69 11.53 -5.68
CA LEU A 42 -9.95 11.22 -7.09
C LEU A 42 -11.45 11.06 -7.34
N PRO A 43 -11.93 11.34 -8.57
CA PRO A 43 -13.30 11.06 -8.96
C PRO A 43 -13.72 9.61 -8.67
N ALA A 44 -15.00 9.40 -8.38
CA ALA A 44 -15.55 8.06 -8.18
C ALA A 44 -15.62 7.25 -9.49
N ASP A 45 -15.87 7.93 -10.62
CA ASP A 45 -15.91 7.33 -11.95
C ASP A 45 -14.52 6.84 -12.38
N GLU A 46 -14.41 5.61 -12.89
CA GLU A 46 -13.13 4.97 -13.19
C GLU A 46 -12.33 5.72 -14.27
N THR A 47 -13.01 6.21 -15.31
CA THR A 47 -12.36 6.89 -16.44
C THR A 47 -11.88 8.27 -16.01
N ALA A 48 -12.72 9.03 -15.30
CA ALA A 48 -12.36 10.33 -14.75
C ALA A 48 -11.23 10.20 -13.71
N ALA A 49 -11.26 9.16 -12.88
CA ALA A 49 -10.23 8.90 -11.88
C ALA A 49 -8.89 8.54 -12.52
N SER A 50 -8.90 7.70 -13.56
CA SER A 50 -7.70 7.36 -14.32
C SER A 50 -7.11 8.59 -15.03
N ALA A 51 -7.96 9.43 -15.62
CA ALA A 51 -7.52 10.66 -16.29
C ALA A 51 -6.89 11.66 -15.30
N GLU A 52 -7.51 11.88 -14.15
CA GLU A 52 -6.99 12.76 -13.10
C GLU A 52 -5.71 12.21 -12.47
N PHE A 53 -5.64 10.91 -12.23
CA PHE A 53 -4.41 10.25 -11.76
C PHE A 53 -3.27 10.39 -12.77
N GLN A 54 -3.54 10.15 -14.05
CA GLN A 54 -2.58 10.36 -15.13
C GLN A 54 -2.12 11.81 -15.24
N ARG A 55 -3.02 12.78 -15.02
CA ARG A 55 -2.68 14.21 -14.99
C ARG A 55 -1.69 14.50 -13.87
N ARG A 56 -1.99 14.06 -12.64
CA ARG A 56 -1.12 14.27 -11.47
C ARG A 56 0.25 13.62 -11.63
N LEU A 57 0.31 12.41 -12.18
CA LEU A 57 1.57 11.74 -12.47
C LEU A 57 2.44 12.56 -13.43
N ARG A 58 1.87 13.09 -14.52
CA ARG A 58 2.61 13.91 -15.49
C ARG A 58 3.02 15.27 -14.95
N GLU A 59 2.22 15.87 -14.08
CA GLU A 59 2.58 17.12 -13.41
C GLU A 59 3.74 16.92 -12.41
N ARG A 60 3.76 15.77 -11.73
CA ARG A 60 4.78 15.42 -10.75
C ARG A 60 6.07 14.94 -11.41
N PHE A 61 5.93 14.17 -12.49
CA PHE A 61 7.02 13.58 -13.26
C PHE A 61 6.87 14.00 -14.73
N PRO A 62 7.34 15.20 -15.10
CA PRO A 62 7.40 15.63 -16.48
C PRO A 62 8.22 14.68 -17.35
N ASP A 63 8.08 14.80 -18.67
CA ASP A 63 8.84 14.01 -19.63
C ASP A 63 10.35 14.08 -19.35
N HIS A 64 11.02 12.94 -19.49
CA HIS A 64 12.45 12.78 -19.19
C HIS A 64 12.88 12.99 -17.72
N SER A 65 11.93 13.00 -16.77
CA SER A 65 12.26 12.87 -15.35
C SER A 65 13.06 11.60 -15.08
N LEU A 66 13.81 11.55 -13.98
CA LEU A 66 14.59 10.37 -13.61
C LEU A 66 13.62 9.24 -13.19
N ALA A 67 13.86 8.04 -13.69
CA ALA A 67 13.07 6.87 -13.31
C ALA A 67 13.26 6.53 -11.81
N ASP A 68 14.44 6.80 -11.27
CA ASP A 68 14.73 6.60 -9.86
C ASP A 68 13.91 7.51 -8.94
N ASP A 69 13.62 8.75 -9.36
CA ASP A 69 12.78 9.68 -8.60
C ASP A 69 11.32 9.18 -8.55
N LEU A 70 10.82 8.67 -9.69
CA LEU A 70 9.51 8.03 -9.77
C LEU A 70 9.43 6.82 -8.80
N LEU A 71 10.42 5.93 -8.89
CA LEU A 71 10.48 4.73 -8.05
C LEU A 71 10.56 5.07 -6.56
N ALA A 72 11.40 6.05 -6.19
CA ALA A 72 11.54 6.49 -4.81
C ALA A 72 10.22 7.04 -4.27
N GLU A 73 9.51 7.88 -5.02
CA GLU A 73 8.26 8.49 -4.57
C GLU A 73 7.09 7.50 -4.57
N LEU A 74 7.03 6.54 -5.52
CA LEU A 74 6.02 5.48 -5.50
C LEU A 74 6.22 4.53 -4.31
N ASN A 75 7.46 4.10 -4.05
CA ASN A 75 7.77 3.27 -2.88
C ASN A 75 7.48 4.00 -1.56
N ALA A 76 7.80 5.29 -1.47
CA ALA A 76 7.49 6.10 -0.29
C ALA A 76 5.97 6.23 -0.05
N GLN A 77 5.17 6.11 -1.11
CA GLN A 77 3.71 6.12 -1.04
C GLN A 77 3.11 4.72 -0.84
N GLY A 78 3.93 3.68 -0.68
CA GLY A 78 3.46 2.32 -0.43
C GLY A 78 2.99 1.57 -1.67
N PHE A 79 3.35 2.04 -2.87
CA PHE A 79 3.21 1.22 -4.08
C PHE A 79 4.23 0.09 -4.04
N GLU A 80 3.78 -1.11 -4.42
CA GLU A 80 4.67 -2.22 -4.75
C GLU A 80 5.26 -1.97 -6.14
N THR A 81 6.59 -1.89 -6.26
CA THR A 81 7.26 -1.60 -7.54
C THR A 81 8.02 -2.81 -8.07
N TRP A 82 7.94 -3.05 -9.37
CA TRP A 82 8.72 -4.01 -10.15
C TRP A 82 9.50 -3.26 -11.25
N PRO A 83 10.71 -2.75 -10.93
CA PRO A 83 11.49 -1.94 -11.85
C PRO A 83 11.81 -2.61 -13.19
N GLU A 84 12.11 -3.91 -13.15
CA GLU A 84 12.39 -4.73 -14.33
C GLU A 84 11.21 -4.84 -15.31
N ALA A 85 9.97 -4.73 -14.80
CA ALA A 85 8.75 -4.76 -15.59
C ALA A 85 8.23 -3.37 -15.94
N GLY A 86 8.84 -2.30 -15.41
CA GLY A 86 8.32 -0.93 -15.55
C GLY A 86 6.91 -0.79 -14.97
N LEU A 87 6.64 -1.44 -13.84
CA LEU A 87 5.30 -1.53 -13.24
C LEU A 87 5.34 -1.20 -11.75
N ALA A 88 4.33 -0.47 -11.29
CA ALA A 88 4.02 -0.31 -9.87
C ALA A 88 2.53 -0.50 -9.63
N HIS A 89 2.18 -1.04 -8.47
CA HIS A 89 0.83 -1.36 -8.09
C HIS A 89 0.51 -0.87 -6.68
N PHE A 90 -0.70 -0.36 -6.49
CA PHE A 90 -1.26 -0.07 -5.19
C PHE A 90 -2.69 -0.60 -5.11
N ALA A 91 -2.97 -1.41 -4.10
CA ALA A 91 -4.31 -1.96 -3.86
C ALA A 91 -4.94 -1.29 -2.64
N TRP A 92 -6.19 -0.86 -2.78
CA TRP A 92 -7.02 -0.35 -1.71
C TRP A 92 -8.28 -1.21 -1.57
N HIS A 93 -8.37 -1.95 -0.47
CA HIS A 93 -9.50 -2.82 -0.19
C HIS A 93 -10.66 -2.03 0.45
N ALA A 94 -11.58 -1.52 -0.37
CA ALA A 94 -12.80 -0.86 0.07
C ALA A 94 -14.02 -1.80 -0.09
N ARG A 95 -14.31 -2.63 0.93
CA ARG A 95 -15.41 -3.62 0.83
C ARG A 95 -16.72 -2.97 0.33
N PRO A 96 -17.40 -3.53 -0.69
CA PRO A 96 -17.18 -4.85 -1.32
C PRO A 96 -16.20 -4.87 -2.51
N CYS A 97 -15.63 -3.74 -2.91
CA CYS A 97 -14.75 -3.66 -4.08
C CYS A 97 -13.27 -3.54 -3.67
N THR A 98 -12.38 -4.11 -4.48
CA THR A 98 -10.96 -3.80 -4.39
C THR A 98 -10.65 -2.80 -5.49
N GLU A 99 -10.20 -1.62 -5.09
CA GLU A 99 -9.65 -0.63 -6.01
C GLU A 99 -8.17 -0.91 -6.18
N SER A 100 -7.69 -0.81 -7.40
CA SER A 100 -6.28 -0.97 -7.72
C SER A 100 -5.82 0.12 -8.65
N TRP A 101 -4.56 0.52 -8.45
CA TRP A 101 -3.92 1.60 -9.16
C TRP A 101 -2.61 1.07 -9.71
N GLN A 102 -2.39 1.27 -11.00
CA GLN A 102 -1.20 0.80 -11.67
C GLN A 102 -0.49 1.98 -12.31
N VAL A 103 0.83 2.01 -12.17
CA VAL A 103 1.71 2.91 -12.90
C VAL A 103 2.60 2.07 -13.78
N LEU A 104 2.53 2.28 -15.09
CA LEU A 104 3.41 1.69 -16.07
C LEU A 104 4.35 2.77 -16.58
N TRP A 105 5.63 2.45 -16.70
CA TRP A 105 6.60 3.35 -17.27
C TRP A 105 7.61 2.61 -18.13
N SER A 106 8.28 3.36 -19.00
CA SER A 106 9.49 2.93 -19.67
C SER A 106 10.54 4.01 -19.52
N ALA A 107 11.80 3.58 -19.43
CA ALA A 107 12.92 4.49 -19.29
C ALA A 107 14.05 4.13 -20.27
N GLU A 108 14.61 5.17 -20.90
CA GLU A 108 15.83 5.06 -21.69
C GLU A 108 16.91 5.88 -21.01
N THR A 109 18.10 5.29 -20.84
CA THR A 109 19.24 5.95 -20.16
C THR A 109 18.89 6.49 -18.75
N GLY A 110 18.00 5.81 -18.03
CA GLY A 110 17.56 6.20 -16.68
C GLY A 110 16.50 7.31 -16.64
N ARG A 111 15.97 7.74 -17.79
CA ARG A 111 14.95 8.79 -17.90
C ARG A 111 13.65 8.26 -18.46
N LEU A 112 12.54 8.74 -17.92
CA LEU A 112 11.20 8.37 -18.36
C LEU A 112 10.98 8.79 -19.82
N ILE A 113 10.62 7.81 -20.65
CA ILE A 113 10.16 8.01 -22.04
C ILE A 113 8.65 7.79 -22.17
N SER A 114 8.05 7.03 -21.26
CA SER A 114 6.61 6.86 -21.17
C SER A 114 6.17 6.68 -19.72
N LEU A 115 4.99 7.20 -19.40
CA LEU A 115 4.37 7.11 -18.08
C LEU A 115 2.85 7.03 -18.23
N LEU A 116 2.26 5.97 -17.69
CA LEU A 116 0.82 5.70 -17.73
C LEU A 116 0.32 5.26 -16.36
N GLY A 117 -0.64 5.99 -15.81
CA GLY A 117 -1.42 5.65 -14.64
C GLY A 117 -2.80 5.16 -15.06
N ARG A 118 -3.26 4.07 -14.43
CA ARG A 118 -4.62 3.57 -14.62
C ARG A 118 -5.22 3.12 -13.30
N ARG A 119 -6.52 3.34 -13.16
CA ARG A 119 -7.35 2.70 -12.14
C ARG A 119 -7.91 1.39 -12.72
N ALA A 120 -8.12 0.41 -11.86
CA ALA A 120 -8.98 -0.73 -12.12
C ALA A 120 -9.74 -1.07 -10.84
N GLN A 121 -11.02 -1.41 -10.96
CA GLN A 121 -11.85 -1.81 -9.84
C GLN A 121 -12.43 -3.20 -10.07
N VAL A 122 -12.31 -4.07 -9.06
CA VAL A 122 -12.91 -5.40 -9.08
C VAL A 122 -13.85 -5.51 -7.89
N CYS A 123 -15.13 -5.74 -8.15
CA CYS A 123 -16.14 -5.97 -7.11
C CYS A 123 -16.44 -7.47 -7.06
N GLN A 124 -16.47 -8.03 -5.85
CA GLN A 124 -16.86 -9.42 -5.59
C GLN A 124 -18.31 -9.50 -5.12
#